data_AF-A0A848LGG3-F1
#
_entry.id   AF-A0A848LGG3-F1
#
_cell.length_a   1.000
_cell.length_b   1.000
_cell.length_c   1.000
_cell.angle_alpha   90.00
_cell.angle_beta   90.00
_cell.angle_gamma   90.00
#
_symmetry.space_group_name_H-M   'P 1'
#
loop_
_entity.id
_entity.type
_entity.pdbx_description
1 polymer ?
#
loop_
_entity_poly.entity_id
_entity_poly.type
_entity_poly.pdbx_seq_one_letter_code
_entity_poly.pdbx_strand_id
1 'polypeptide(L)'
;MTSSEKLVFTQTVEALFVRALENRLTPACREHLRRAGLDLDQKLERTYTLEQWKEFLRIAAGHVYGGVPAEAAYYSLGERFMDAYFGTFFGRALLGVVRLAGPRRMLLRADMGFRAGNNFSEVEIVERGPTSVELKMNDVLADLPTFASGLLSRAVELCGGWRVVAVPEEFDGTSSTFHIRWSEVPAEAALTATEDGGAPRPRA
;
A
#
# COMPACT_ATOMS: atom_id res chain seq x y z
N MET A 1 -29.16 -10.07 5.81
CA MET A 1 -28.44 -8.79 6.02
C MET A 1 -28.10 -8.26 4.65
N THR A 2 -28.70 -7.14 4.24
CA THR A 2 -28.36 -6.48 2.97
C THR A 2 -26.90 -6.04 3.05
N SER A 3 -26.02 -6.71 2.30
CA SER A 3 -24.61 -6.35 2.24
C SER A 3 -24.52 -4.90 1.76
N SER A 4 -23.96 -4.02 2.60
CA SER A 4 -23.68 -2.63 2.21
C SER A 4 -22.70 -2.67 1.05
N GLU A 5 -22.90 -1.81 0.04
CA GLU A 5 -22.01 -1.71 -1.11
C GLU A 5 -20.57 -1.46 -0.63
N LYS A 6 -19.63 -2.25 -1.17
CA LYS A 6 -18.20 -2.10 -0.87
C LYS A 6 -17.66 -0.88 -1.60
N LEU A 7 -17.31 0.15 -0.83
CA LEU A 7 -16.86 1.43 -1.33
C LEU A 7 -15.41 1.71 -0.91
N VAL A 8 -14.60 2.09 -1.89
CA VAL A 8 -13.25 2.62 -1.74
C VAL A 8 -13.33 4.14 -1.71
N PHE A 9 -12.68 4.77 -0.74
CA PHE A 9 -12.75 6.21 -0.54
C PHE A 9 -11.73 6.95 -1.43
N THR A 10 -12.05 8.19 -1.77
CA THR A 10 -11.30 9.01 -2.74
C THR A 10 -9.80 9.11 -2.46
N GLN A 11 -9.39 9.20 -1.19
CA GLN A 11 -7.99 9.29 -0.77
C GLN A 11 -7.16 8.06 -1.16
N THR A 12 -7.78 6.88 -1.22
CA THR A 12 -7.13 5.64 -1.67
C THR A 12 -6.84 5.71 -3.17
N VAL A 13 -7.81 6.22 -3.94
CA VAL A 13 -7.68 6.44 -5.39
C VAL A 13 -6.67 7.53 -5.70
N GLU A 14 -6.74 8.66 -5.00
CA GLU A 14 -5.79 9.78 -5.14
C GLU A 14 -4.35 9.33 -4.86
N ALA A 15 -4.13 8.56 -3.78
CA ALA A 15 -2.80 8.06 -3.42
C ALA A 15 -2.15 7.27 -4.57
N LEU A 16 -2.88 6.34 -5.19
CA LEU A 16 -2.31 5.54 -6.28
C LEU A 16 -2.25 6.32 -7.60
N PHE A 17 -3.38 6.85 -8.08
CA PHE A 17 -3.51 7.32 -9.46
C PHE A 17 -3.04 8.76 -9.67
N VAL A 18 -3.20 9.61 -8.66
CA VAL A 18 -2.81 11.03 -8.76
C VAL A 18 -1.37 11.23 -8.27
N ARG A 19 -0.93 10.48 -7.25
CA ARG A 19 0.37 10.68 -6.62
C ARG A 19 1.39 9.62 -7.05
N ALA A 20 1.11 8.34 -6.80
CA ALA A 20 2.11 7.29 -7.02
C ALA A 20 2.42 7.05 -8.50
N LEU A 21 1.41 7.20 -9.37
CA LEU A 21 1.51 6.92 -10.80
C LEU A 21 1.57 8.18 -11.68
N GLU A 22 1.59 9.39 -11.12
CA GLU A 22 1.48 10.66 -11.87
C GLU A 22 2.30 10.68 -13.17
N ASN A 23 3.60 10.39 -13.05
CA ASN A 23 4.59 10.42 -14.13
C ASN A 23 4.71 9.10 -14.92
N ARG A 24 3.81 8.14 -14.66
CA ARG A 24 3.79 6.80 -15.27
C ARG A 24 2.55 6.56 -16.12
N LEU A 25 1.51 7.40 -16.00
CA LEU A 25 0.28 7.29 -16.77
C LEU A 25 0.45 7.97 -18.13
N THR A 26 0.65 7.16 -19.17
CA THR A 26 0.62 7.63 -20.56
C THR A 26 -0.75 8.18 -20.95
N PRO A 27 -0.87 8.98 -22.03
CA PRO A 27 -2.18 9.44 -22.51
C PRO A 27 -3.15 8.30 -22.80
N ALA A 28 -2.66 7.16 -23.32
CA ALA A 28 -3.47 5.98 -23.58
C ALA A 28 -3.99 5.34 -22.29
N CYS A 29 -3.18 5.29 -21.24
CA CYS A 29 -3.60 4.81 -19.92
C CYS A 29 -4.68 5.72 -19.31
N ARG A 30 -4.47 7.04 -19.37
CA ARG A 30 -5.44 8.04 -18.88
C ARG A 30 -6.79 7.94 -19.61
N GLU A 31 -6.77 7.78 -20.92
CA GLU A 31 -8.00 7.55 -21.70
C GLU A 31 -8.69 6.23 -21.33
N HIS A 32 -7.92 5.17 -21.08
CA HIS A 32 -8.50 3.89 -20.66
C HIS A 32 -9.15 3.99 -19.28
N LEU A 33 -8.49 4.64 -18.32
CA LEU A 33 -9.03 4.93 -16.98
C LEU A 33 -10.30 5.79 -17.08
N ARG A 34 -10.30 6.82 -17.93
CA ARG A 34 -11.46 7.68 -18.15
C ARG A 34 -12.68 6.89 -18.63
N ARG A 35 -12.49 5.99 -19.60
CA ARG A 35 -13.56 5.10 -20.09
C ARG A 35 -14.08 4.13 -19.03
N ALA A 36 -13.23 3.73 -18.10
CA ALA A 36 -13.60 2.92 -16.94
C ALA A 36 -14.29 3.72 -15.82
N GLY A 37 -14.39 5.05 -15.95
CA GLY A 37 -15.04 5.93 -14.98
C GLY A 37 -14.10 6.65 -14.01
N LEU A 38 -12.79 6.64 -14.27
CA LEU A 38 -11.79 7.43 -13.53
C LEU A 38 -11.18 8.52 -14.43
N ASP A 39 -11.79 9.71 -14.41
CA ASP A 39 -11.25 10.88 -15.12
C ASP A 39 -10.31 11.69 -14.23
N LEU A 40 -9.01 11.55 -14.45
CA LEU A 40 -7.97 12.21 -13.64
C LEU A 40 -7.79 13.70 -13.96
N ASP A 41 -8.47 14.21 -14.99
CA ASP A 41 -8.46 15.63 -15.34
C ASP A 41 -9.61 16.40 -14.69
N GLN A 42 -10.47 15.70 -13.95
CA GLN A 42 -11.58 16.24 -13.19
C GLN A 42 -11.40 16.00 -11.69
N LYS A 43 -12.24 16.65 -10.89
CA LYS A 43 -12.29 16.36 -9.45
C LYS A 43 -12.78 14.92 -9.25
N LEU A 44 -12.02 14.12 -8.51
CA LEU A 44 -12.38 12.74 -8.18
C LEU A 44 -13.70 12.69 -7.38
N GLU A 45 -14.47 11.63 -7.64
CA GLU A 45 -15.62 11.27 -6.82
C GLU A 45 -15.21 10.96 -5.38
N ARG A 46 -16.18 11.09 -4.45
CA ARG A 46 -15.92 10.83 -3.02
C ARG A 46 -15.63 9.35 -2.73
N THR A 47 -16.27 8.47 -3.50
CA THR A 47 -16.17 7.01 -3.35
C THR A 47 -16.30 6.34 -4.70
N TYR A 48 -15.68 5.17 -4.83
CA TYR A 48 -15.79 4.27 -5.97
C TYR A 48 -16.17 2.88 -5.48
N THR A 49 -16.85 2.08 -6.29
CA THR A 49 -17.13 0.69 -5.91
C THR A 49 -15.84 -0.13 -5.92
N LEU A 50 -15.81 -1.25 -5.19
CA LEU A 50 -14.68 -2.18 -5.23
C LEU A 50 -14.40 -2.69 -6.65
N GLU A 51 -15.43 -2.93 -7.46
CA GLU A 51 -15.26 -3.40 -8.83
C GLU A 51 -14.65 -2.32 -9.75
N GLN A 52 -15.03 -1.05 -9.58
CA GLN A 52 -14.35 0.06 -10.25
C GLN A 52 -12.88 0.15 -9.84
N TRP A 53 -12.60 0.04 -8.54
CA TRP A 53 -11.23 0.04 -8.04
C TRP A 53 -10.38 -1.09 -8.65
N LYS A 54 -10.91 -2.32 -8.69
CA LYS A 54 -10.23 -3.47 -9.32
C LYS A 54 -10.00 -3.24 -10.81
N GLU A 55 -10.98 -2.68 -11.53
CA GLU A 55 -10.81 -2.29 -12.93
C GLU A 55 -9.65 -1.31 -13.10
N PHE A 56 -9.56 -0.27 -12.25
CA PHE A 56 -8.49 0.71 -12.33
C PHE A 56 -7.12 0.06 -12.07
N LEU A 57 -7.04 -0.88 -11.11
CA LEU A 57 -5.82 -1.66 -10.85
C LEU A 57 -5.43 -2.52 -12.07
N ARG A 58 -6.37 -3.21 -12.72
CA ARG A 58 -6.11 -3.99 -13.94
C ARG A 58 -5.56 -3.12 -15.06
N ILE A 59 -6.17 -1.95 -15.27
CA ILE A 59 -5.71 -0.97 -16.27
C ILE A 59 -4.30 -0.48 -15.94
N ALA A 60 -4.05 -0.07 -14.69
CA ALA A 60 -2.73 0.40 -14.27
C ALA A 60 -1.67 -0.69 -14.40
N ALA A 61 -1.95 -1.92 -13.97
CA ALA A 61 -1.04 -3.06 -14.09
C ALA A 61 -0.64 -3.29 -15.55
N GLY A 62 -1.63 -3.35 -16.46
CA GLY A 62 -1.38 -3.59 -17.88
C GLY A 62 -0.62 -2.46 -18.59
N HIS A 63 -0.94 -1.20 -18.28
CA HIS A 63 -0.29 -0.04 -18.93
C HIS A 63 1.07 0.31 -18.34
N VAL A 64 1.22 0.26 -17.01
CA VAL A 64 2.45 0.70 -16.32
C VAL A 64 3.51 -0.41 -16.27
N TYR A 65 3.07 -1.68 -16.22
CA TYR A 65 3.95 -2.84 -16.09
C TYR A 65 3.76 -3.85 -17.23
N GLY A 66 3.45 -3.37 -18.44
CA GLY A 66 3.30 -4.22 -19.61
C GLY A 66 4.50 -5.16 -19.81
N GLY A 67 4.23 -6.47 -19.92
CA GLY A 67 5.25 -7.52 -20.06
C GLY A 67 5.79 -8.10 -18.74
N VAL A 68 5.37 -7.57 -17.59
CA VAL A 68 5.67 -8.13 -16.26
C VAL A 68 4.58 -9.13 -15.86
N PRO A 69 4.89 -10.25 -15.17
CA PRO A 69 3.88 -11.14 -14.60
C PRO A 69 2.89 -10.39 -13.70
N ALA A 70 1.62 -10.78 -13.75
CA ALA A 70 0.54 -10.07 -13.06
C ALA A 70 0.81 -9.94 -11.55
N GLU A 71 1.30 -11.01 -10.92
CA GLU A 71 1.64 -11.06 -9.50
C GLU A 71 2.63 -9.96 -9.12
N ALA A 72 3.68 -9.78 -9.93
CA ALA A 72 4.73 -8.79 -9.71
C ALA A 72 4.25 -7.36 -10.02
N ALA A 73 3.37 -7.19 -11.02
CA ALA A 73 2.74 -5.91 -11.31
C ALA A 73 1.85 -5.46 -10.14
N TYR A 74 1.00 -6.35 -9.61
CA TYR A 74 0.14 -6.08 -8.46
C TYR A 74 0.96 -5.78 -7.20
N TYR A 75 2.03 -6.55 -6.93
CA TYR A 75 2.95 -6.27 -5.84
C TYR A 75 3.53 -4.85 -5.94
N SER A 76 4.04 -4.50 -7.13
CA SER A 76 4.63 -3.18 -7.38
C SER A 76 3.62 -2.04 -7.27
N LEU A 77 2.35 -2.26 -7.62
CA LEU A 77 1.26 -1.30 -7.39
C LEU A 77 1.01 -1.09 -5.89
N GLY A 78 0.98 -2.17 -5.11
CA GLY A 78 0.78 -2.13 -3.65
C GLY A 78 1.88 -1.36 -2.92
N GLU A 79 3.15 -1.59 -3.29
CA GLU A 79 4.27 -0.86 -2.72
C GLU A 79 4.17 0.64 -3.02
N ARG A 80 3.98 1.00 -4.29
CA ARG A 80 3.86 2.41 -4.72
C ARG A 80 2.69 3.11 -4.08
N PHE A 81 1.56 2.41 -3.94
CA PHE A 81 0.39 2.92 -3.23
C PHE A 81 0.78 3.35 -1.80
N MET A 82 1.51 2.52 -1.07
CA MET A 82 1.89 2.85 0.32
C MET A 82 2.89 3.99 0.43
N ASP A 83 3.86 4.09 -0.48
CA ASP A 83 4.76 5.25 -0.55
C ASP A 83 3.98 6.56 -0.67
N ALA A 84 3.01 6.59 -1.59
CA ALA A 84 2.21 7.78 -1.81
C ALA A 84 1.18 8.03 -0.71
N TYR A 85 0.58 6.97 -0.15
CA TYR A 85 -0.38 7.06 0.94
C TYR A 85 0.23 7.71 2.17
N PHE A 86 1.43 7.28 2.58
CA PHE A 86 2.17 7.94 3.67
C PHE A 86 2.67 9.34 3.31
N GLY A 87 2.74 9.68 2.02
CA GLY A 87 2.93 11.04 1.53
C GLY A 87 1.69 11.95 1.67
N THR A 88 0.50 11.43 2.00
CA THR A 88 -0.72 12.23 2.24
C THR A 88 -0.67 12.97 3.58
N PHE A 89 -1.49 14.01 3.76
CA PHE A 89 -1.56 14.73 5.03
C PHE A 89 -1.93 13.79 6.20
N PHE A 90 -2.93 12.92 5.98
CA PHE A 90 -3.33 11.88 6.92
C PHE A 90 -2.22 10.84 7.14
N GLY A 91 -1.62 10.36 6.06
CA GLY A 91 -0.52 9.40 6.10
C GLY A 91 0.69 9.92 6.87
N ARG A 92 1.10 11.18 6.67
CA ARG A 92 2.23 11.79 7.40
C ARG A 92 1.95 11.88 8.90
N ALA A 93 0.73 12.26 9.29
CA ALA A 93 0.34 12.31 10.70
C ALA A 93 0.36 10.91 11.34
N LEU A 94 -0.15 9.90 10.63
CA LEU A 94 -0.10 8.50 11.08
C LEU A 94 1.35 8.01 11.18
N LEU A 95 2.17 8.24 10.15
CA LEU A 95 3.57 7.80 10.09
C LEU A 95 4.42 8.37 11.23
N GLY A 96 4.24 9.66 11.56
CA GLY A 96 4.95 10.29 12.67
C GLY A 96 4.70 9.61 14.01
N VAL A 97 3.50 9.08 14.22
CA VAL A 97 3.12 8.35 15.44
C VAL A 97 3.58 6.89 15.40
N VAL A 98 3.40 6.20 14.26
CA VAL A 98 3.66 4.75 14.20
C VAL A 98 5.13 4.40 13.95
N ARG A 99 5.91 5.27 13.30
CA ARG A 99 7.34 5.03 13.04
C ARG A 99 8.16 4.95 14.32
N LEU A 100 7.82 5.75 15.34
CA LEU A 100 8.48 5.68 16.64
C LEU A 100 8.11 4.40 17.41
N ALA A 101 6.93 3.84 17.13
CA ALA A 101 6.42 2.64 17.79
C ALA A 101 6.89 1.33 17.14
N GLY A 102 7.40 1.40 15.91
CA GLY A 102 7.94 0.26 15.17
C GLY A 102 6.90 -0.59 14.43
N PRO A 103 7.35 -1.55 13.60
CA PRO A 103 6.48 -2.22 12.63
C PRO A 103 5.36 -3.05 13.27
N ARG A 104 5.65 -3.76 14.36
CA ARG A 104 4.67 -4.55 15.12
C ARG A 104 3.47 -3.70 15.53
N ARG A 105 3.73 -2.53 16.11
CA ARG A 105 2.69 -1.67 16.69
C ARG A 105 1.88 -0.92 15.63
N MET A 106 2.47 -0.72 14.44
CA MET A 106 1.75 -0.30 13.25
C MET A 106 0.79 -1.40 12.76
N LEU A 107 1.29 -2.64 12.62
CA LEU A 107 0.48 -3.77 12.15
C LEU A 107 -0.73 -3.99 13.06
N LEU A 108 -0.55 -4.00 14.38
CA LEU A 108 -1.66 -4.10 15.35
C LEU A 108 -2.73 -3.00 15.24
N ARG A 109 -2.49 -1.94 14.45
CA ARG A 109 -3.44 -0.86 14.16
C ARG A 109 -3.91 -0.86 12.71
N ALA A 110 -3.57 -1.87 11.90
CA ALA A 110 -3.86 -1.90 10.48
C ALA A 110 -5.36 -1.76 10.17
N ASP A 111 -6.25 -2.27 11.03
CA ASP A 111 -7.71 -2.14 10.87
C ASP A 111 -8.15 -0.67 10.72
N MET A 112 -7.59 0.22 11.53
CA MET A 112 -7.90 1.65 11.43
C MET A 112 -7.41 2.25 10.10
N GLY A 113 -6.26 1.79 9.61
CA GLY A 113 -5.71 2.22 8.32
C GLY A 113 -6.60 1.79 7.15
N PHE A 114 -7.04 0.53 7.15
CA PHE A 114 -7.94 0.02 6.10
C PHE A 114 -9.32 0.68 6.14
N ARG A 115 -9.92 0.85 7.33
CA ARG A 115 -11.20 1.57 7.51
C ARG A 115 -11.10 3.05 7.13
N ALA A 116 -9.91 3.63 7.17
CA ALA A 116 -9.69 4.98 6.66
C ALA A 116 -9.64 5.01 5.12
N GLY A 117 -9.47 3.89 4.43
CA GLY A 117 -9.41 3.81 2.97
C GLY A 117 -10.67 3.26 2.30
N ASN A 118 -11.53 2.55 3.04
CA ASN A 118 -12.75 1.93 2.54
C ASN A 118 -13.75 1.63 3.68
N ASN A 119 -14.97 1.17 3.34
CA ASN A 119 -16.03 0.86 4.32
C ASN A 119 -16.19 -0.63 4.65
N PHE A 120 -15.36 -1.53 4.13
CA PHE A 120 -15.63 -2.98 4.13
C PHE A 120 -14.49 -3.86 4.62
N SER A 121 -13.27 -3.34 4.71
CA SER A 121 -12.13 -4.11 5.19
C SER A 121 -12.25 -4.39 6.67
N GLU A 122 -11.99 -5.65 7.00
CA GLU A 122 -11.84 -6.16 8.34
C GLU A 122 -10.55 -6.97 8.36
N VAL A 123 -9.73 -6.73 9.39
CA VAL A 123 -8.47 -7.47 9.57
C VAL A 123 -8.38 -8.06 10.96
N GLU A 124 -7.96 -9.32 11.02
CA GLU A 124 -7.64 -10.02 12.26
C GLU A 124 -6.14 -10.25 12.33
N ILE A 125 -5.54 -9.99 13.49
CA ILE A 125 -4.08 -10.07 13.64
C ILE A 125 -3.74 -10.99 14.79
N VAL A 126 -2.87 -11.95 14.50
CA VAL A 126 -2.32 -12.88 15.48
C VAL A 126 -0.81 -12.70 15.53
N GLU A 127 -0.31 -12.35 16.70
CA GLU A 127 1.11 -12.20 16.91
C GLU A 127 1.77 -13.57 16.99
N ARG A 128 2.79 -13.81 16.17
CA ARG A 128 3.52 -15.09 16.14
C ARG A 128 4.90 -15.00 16.80
N GLY A 129 5.44 -13.79 16.91
CA GLY A 129 6.70 -13.51 17.57
C GLY A 129 7.05 -12.02 17.55
N PRO A 130 8.25 -11.64 18.03
CA PRO A 130 8.67 -10.24 18.08
C PRO A 130 8.72 -9.55 16.70
N THR A 131 9.06 -10.29 15.65
CA THR A 131 9.22 -9.77 14.29
C THR A 131 8.36 -10.51 13.25
N SER A 132 7.25 -11.11 13.70
CA SER A 132 6.34 -11.83 12.82
C SER A 132 4.90 -11.81 13.32
N VAL A 133 3.97 -11.59 12.40
CA VAL A 133 2.53 -11.70 12.65
C VAL A 133 1.85 -12.47 11.53
N GLU A 134 0.66 -12.95 11.82
CA GLU A 134 -0.34 -13.32 10.84
C GLU A 134 -1.41 -12.24 10.78
N LEU A 135 -1.78 -11.84 9.58
CA LEU A 135 -2.84 -10.87 9.34
C LEU A 135 -3.83 -11.47 8.34
N LYS A 136 -5.05 -11.73 8.79
CA LYS A 136 -6.14 -12.19 7.92
C LYS A 136 -6.94 -10.99 7.43
N MET A 137 -7.17 -10.92 6.13
CA MET A 137 -8.02 -9.92 5.49
C MET A 137 -9.28 -10.58 4.94
N ASN A 138 -10.45 -10.00 5.22
CA ASN A 138 -11.70 -10.46 4.62
C ASN A 138 -11.78 -10.18 3.11
N ASP A 139 -11.01 -9.21 2.60
CA ASP A 139 -10.95 -8.81 1.20
C ASP A 139 -9.57 -8.21 0.88
N VAL A 140 -8.87 -8.74 -0.13
CA VAL A 140 -7.51 -8.33 -0.50
C VAL A 140 -7.45 -7.06 -1.37
N LEU A 141 -8.59 -6.40 -1.59
CA LEU A 141 -8.76 -5.13 -2.32
C LEU A 141 -8.46 -5.20 -3.82
N ALA A 142 -8.05 -6.35 -4.33
CA ALA A 142 -7.54 -6.51 -5.69
C ALA A 142 -7.91 -7.91 -6.21
N ASP A 143 -7.64 -8.17 -7.49
CA ASP A 143 -7.86 -9.52 -8.06
C ASP A 143 -6.81 -10.54 -7.58
N LEU A 144 -5.63 -10.05 -7.19
CA LEU A 144 -4.52 -10.87 -6.70
C LEU A 144 -4.09 -10.41 -5.31
N PRO A 145 -3.78 -11.35 -4.39
CA PRO A 145 -3.38 -11.00 -3.03
C PRO A 145 -2.00 -10.32 -2.99
N THR A 146 -1.21 -10.40 -4.06
CA THR A 146 0.11 -9.79 -4.12
C THR A 146 0.06 -8.26 -4.06
N PHE A 147 -1.05 -7.62 -4.42
CA PHE A 147 -1.24 -6.19 -4.15
C PHE A 147 -1.20 -5.89 -2.66
N ALA A 148 -1.95 -6.65 -1.86
CA ALA A 148 -1.91 -6.55 -0.41
C ALA A 148 -0.54 -6.97 0.16
N SER A 149 0.14 -7.97 -0.43
CA SER A 149 1.53 -8.29 -0.05
C SER A 149 2.49 -7.12 -0.22
N GLY A 150 2.44 -6.41 -1.36
CA GLY A 150 3.29 -5.24 -1.62
C GLY A 150 2.96 -4.09 -0.67
N LEU A 151 1.66 -3.82 -0.48
CA LEU A 151 1.16 -2.84 0.49
C LEU A 151 1.67 -3.13 1.90
N LEU A 152 1.45 -4.33 2.41
CA LEU A 152 1.81 -4.71 3.78
C LEU A 152 3.34 -4.71 3.97
N SER A 153 4.09 -5.25 3.00
CA SER A 153 5.56 -5.26 3.06
C SER A 153 6.08 -3.83 3.16
N ARG A 154 5.61 -2.95 2.27
CA ARG A 154 6.07 -1.56 2.23
C ARG A 154 5.68 -0.77 3.47
N ALA A 155 4.49 -1.00 4.02
CA ALA A 155 4.06 -0.35 5.25
C ALA A 155 5.00 -0.67 6.43
N VAL A 156 5.40 -1.94 6.56
CA VAL A 156 6.31 -2.42 7.61
C VAL A 156 7.71 -1.83 7.42
N GLU A 157 8.22 -1.75 6.19
CA GLU A 157 9.50 -1.11 5.89
C GLU A 157 9.53 0.36 6.29
N LEU A 158 8.49 1.13 5.92
CA LEU A 158 8.37 2.54 6.26
C LEU A 158 8.30 2.80 7.78
N CYS A 159 7.97 1.76 8.56
CA CYS A 159 7.96 1.78 10.02
C CYS A 159 9.24 1.20 10.65
N GLY A 160 10.31 1.00 9.87
CA GLY A 160 11.62 0.54 10.36
C GLY A 160 11.87 -0.96 10.26
N GLY A 161 10.97 -1.71 9.60
CA GLY A 161 11.22 -3.11 9.27
C GLY A 161 12.31 -3.24 8.21
N TRP A 162 13.13 -4.29 8.33
CA TRP A 162 14.18 -4.63 7.39
C TRP A 162 13.94 -6.02 6.81
N ARG A 163 14.30 -6.26 5.53
CA ARG A 163 14.08 -7.56 4.85
C ARG A 163 12.66 -8.09 5.05
N VAL A 164 11.69 -7.23 4.78
CA VAL A 164 10.29 -7.53 5.02
C VAL A 164 9.76 -8.49 3.95
N VAL A 165 8.95 -9.45 4.38
CA VAL A 165 8.18 -10.30 3.47
C VAL A 165 6.76 -10.45 4.01
N ALA A 166 5.76 -10.23 3.15
CA ALA A 166 4.36 -10.57 3.41
C ALA A 166 3.90 -11.63 2.40
N VAL A 167 3.82 -12.88 2.83
CA VAL A 167 3.43 -14.01 1.97
C VAL A 167 1.94 -14.28 2.13
N PRO A 168 1.16 -14.28 1.04
CA PRO A 168 -0.25 -14.67 1.10
C PRO A 168 -0.39 -16.18 1.16
N GLU A 169 -1.29 -16.64 2.01
CA GLU A 169 -1.76 -18.02 2.14
C GLU A 169 -3.29 -18.02 2.12
N GLU A 170 -3.87 -19.19 1.83
CA GLU A 170 -5.33 -19.43 1.89
C GLU A 170 -6.15 -18.44 1.04
N PHE A 171 -5.62 -17.93 -0.08
CA PHE A 171 -6.37 -17.03 -0.95
C PHE A 171 -7.53 -17.76 -1.64
N ASP A 172 -8.75 -17.31 -1.40
CA ASP A 172 -9.99 -17.93 -1.92
C ASP A 172 -10.61 -17.17 -3.11
N GLY A 173 -9.89 -16.18 -3.65
CA GLY A 173 -10.39 -15.26 -4.67
C GLY A 173 -10.89 -13.92 -4.10
N THR A 174 -11.08 -13.81 -2.79
CA THR A 174 -11.48 -12.58 -2.11
C THR A 174 -10.65 -12.33 -0.85
N SER A 175 -10.59 -13.28 0.07
CA SER A 175 -9.92 -13.20 1.37
C SER A 175 -8.57 -13.91 1.33
N SER A 176 -7.64 -13.52 2.21
CA SER A 176 -6.34 -14.21 2.36
C SER A 176 -5.75 -13.96 3.75
N THR A 177 -4.96 -14.93 4.22
CA THR A 177 -4.11 -14.79 5.41
C THR A 177 -2.69 -14.44 4.98
N PHE A 178 -2.10 -13.41 5.56
CA PHE A 178 -0.74 -12.97 5.26
C PHE A 178 0.21 -13.30 6.41
N HIS A 179 1.25 -14.07 6.13
CA HIS A 179 2.37 -14.25 7.05
C HIS A 179 3.39 -13.14 6.81
N ILE A 180 3.45 -12.20 7.75
CA ILE A 180 4.31 -11.02 7.66
C ILE A 180 5.50 -11.23 8.58
N ARG A 181 6.70 -11.13 8.03
CA ARG A 181 7.97 -11.26 8.77
C ARG A 181 8.89 -10.11 8.41
N TRP A 182 9.65 -9.65 9.40
CA TRP A 182 10.70 -8.67 9.19
C TRP A 182 11.90 -8.98 10.10
N SER A 183 13.00 -8.29 9.83
CA SER A 183 14.15 -8.15 10.72
C SER A 183 14.17 -6.72 11.26
N GLU A 184 14.84 -6.48 12.37
CA GLU A 184 15.18 -5.13 12.80
C GLU A 184 16.44 -4.67 12.05
N VAL A 185 16.55 -3.38 11.75
CA VAL A 185 17.76 -2.83 11.10
C VAL A 185 18.96 -3.05 12.04
N PRO A 186 20.07 -3.66 11.58
CA PRO A 186 21.27 -3.78 12.39
C PRO A 186 21.77 -2.39 12.79
N ALA A 187 22.13 -2.20 14.06
CA ALA A 187 22.53 -0.90 14.62
C ALA A 187 23.64 -0.18 13.82
N GLU A 188 24.50 -0.91 13.11
CA GLU A 188 25.55 -0.35 12.23
C GLU A 188 25.01 0.38 11.00
N ALA A 189 23.91 -0.07 10.39
CA ALA A 189 23.34 0.59 9.20
C ALA A 189 22.62 1.91 9.55
N ALA A 190 22.15 2.05 10.79
CA ALA A 190 21.54 3.28 11.28
C ALA A 190 22.56 4.41 11.47
N LEU A 191 23.83 4.08 11.76
CA LEU A 191 24.91 5.04 11.95
C LEU A 191 25.38 5.67 10.62
N THR A 192 25.46 4.87 9.55
CA THR A 192 25.87 5.37 8.22
C THR A 192 24.85 6.34 7.58
N ALA A 193 23.57 6.23 7.90
CA ALA A 193 22.54 7.14 7.37
C ALA A 193 22.58 8.54 8.01
N THR A 194 23.18 8.67 9.20
CA THR A 194 23.36 9.95 9.90
C THR A 194 24.65 10.69 9.52
N GLU A 195 25.66 10.00 8.96
CA GLU A 195 26.96 10.61 8.65
C GLU A 195 27.00 11.36 7.30
N ASP A 196 26.12 11.03 6.34
CA ASP A 196 26.06 11.73 5.04
C ASP A 196 25.38 13.12 5.09
N GLY A 197 24.96 13.57 6.28
CA GLY A 197 24.20 14.80 6.49
C GLY A 197 25.00 16.08 6.81
N GLY A 198 26.33 16.05 6.94
CA GLY A 198 27.03 17.29 7.30
C GLY A 198 28.54 17.25 7.38
N ALA A 199 29.20 17.77 6.34
CA ALA A 199 30.44 18.52 6.51
C ALA A 199 30.55 19.60 5.42
N PRO A 200 30.57 20.91 5.77
CA PRO A 200 30.88 21.95 4.80
C PRO A 200 32.38 21.93 4.49
N ARG A 201 32.73 21.79 3.21
CA ARG A 201 34.12 21.96 2.74
C ARG A 201 34.60 23.39 3.02
N PRO A 202 35.77 23.61 3.63
CA PRO A 202 36.33 24.94 3.76
C PRO A 202 36.75 25.44 2.37
N ARG A 203 36.36 26.66 2.04
CA ARG A 203 36.87 27.37 0.86
C ARG A 203 38.31 27.80 1.15
N ALA A 204 39.23 27.36 0.29
CA ALA A 204 40.55 27.96 0.12
C ALA A 204 40.45 29.17 -0.83
#